data_AF-A0A521RMU6-F1
#
_entry.id   AF-A0A521RMU6-F1
#
_cell.length_a   1.000
_cell.length_b   1.000
_cell.length_c   1.000
_cell.angle_alpha   90.00
_cell.angle_beta   90.00
_cell.angle_gamma   90.00
#
_symmetry.space_group_name_H-M   'P 1'
#
loop_
_entity.id
_entity.type
_entity.pdbx_description
1 polymer ?
#
loop_
_entity_poly.entity_id
_entity_poly.type
_entity_poly.pdbx_seq_one_letter_code
_entity_poly.pdbx_strand_id
1 'polypeptide(L)'
;MQIRGFYEFGHTLDVLDADSHGFSPADVAHVDRFWAYGDMHDSSAGFVLRLRDGRRAYAEFLHWHGFEQDEDFRIDVEMLEVDEVPSTPLREPIDPAAPWPPGGWSDETLHLDRLLAYGRGD
;
A
#
# COMPACT_ATOMS: atom_id res chain seq x y z
N MET A 1 3.86 -4.06 15.62
CA MET A 1 3.56 -2.69 16.11
C MET A 1 2.50 -2.10 15.19
N GLN A 2 1.52 -1.30 15.66
CA GLN A 2 0.56 -0.69 14.73
C GLN A 2 1.24 0.48 14.00
N ILE A 3 1.54 0.30 12.73
CA ILE A 3 2.17 1.30 11.87
C ILE A 3 1.06 2.11 11.21
N ARG A 4 1.29 3.42 11.03
CA ARG A 4 0.29 4.32 10.44
C ARG A 4 0.31 4.29 8.91
N GLY A 5 1.13 3.46 8.27
CA GLY A 5 1.22 3.36 6.81
C GLY A 5 1.86 4.57 6.12
N PHE A 6 2.39 5.56 6.84
CA PHE A 6 2.93 6.80 6.24
C PHE A 6 4.16 6.54 5.38
N TYR A 7 5.10 5.78 5.92
CA TYR A 7 6.36 5.47 5.26
C TYR A 7 6.10 4.58 4.03
N GLU A 8 5.32 3.52 4.24
CA GLU A 8 4.97 2.53 3.22
C GLU A 8 4.17 3.16 2.08
N PHE A 9 3.21 4.04 2.40
CA PHE A 9 2.42 4.72 1.38
C PHE A 9 3.25 5.75 0.61
N GLY A 10 4.17 6.46 1.27
CA GLY A 10 5.11 7.36 0.59
C GLY A 10 5.92 6.62 -0.48
N HIS A 11 6.55 5.51 -0.11
CA HIS A 11 7.30 4.69 -1.07
C HIS A 11 6.42 4.06 -2.16
N THR A 12 5.18 3.68 -1.81
CA THR A 12 4.19 3.22 -2.80
C THR A 12 3.97 4.30 -3.86
N LEU A 13 3.73 5.55 -3.44
CA LEU A 13 3.55 6.67 -4.36
C LEU A 13 4.83 7.01 -5.15
N ASP A 14 6.02 6.86 -4.57
CA ASP A 14 7.26 7.19 -5.28
C ASP A 14 7.59 6.23 -6.44
N VAL A 15 7.08 5.00 -6.39
CA VAL A 15 7.35 3.95 -7.41
C VAL A 15 6.20 3.67 -8.34
N LEU A 16 4.96 3.98 -7.94
CA LEU A 16 3.80 3.83 -8.83
C LEU A 16 4.04 4.56 -10.17
N ASP A 17 3.78 3.85 -11.24
CA ASP A 17 3.89 4.34 -12.61
C ASP A 17 2.80 3.71 -13.49
N ALA A 18 2.31 4.47 -14.46
CA ALA A 18 1.17 4.05 -15.25
C ALA A 18 1.46 2.84 -16.15
N ASP A 19 2.69 2.67 -16.61
CA ASP A 19 3.05 1.61 -17.57
C ASP A 19 3.13 0.24 -16.88
N SER A 20 3.71 0.18 -15.67
CA SER A 20 3.85 -1.07 -14.92
C SER A 20 2.63 -1.39 -14.05
N HIS A 21 1.94 -0.37 -13.53
CA HIS A 21 0.90 -0.53 -12.50
C HIS A 21 -0.51 -0.16 -12.98
N GLY A 22 -0.65 0.38 -14.20
CA GLY A 22 -1.93 0.76 -14.80
C GLY A 22 -2.52 2.08 -14.28
N PHE A 23 -1.83 2.76 -13.36
CA PHE A 23 -2.09 4.14 -12.92
C PHE A 23 -0.85 4.75 -12.26
N SER A 24 -0.81 6.08 -12.18
CA SER A 24 0.25 6.86 -11.55
C SER A 24 -0.20 7.45 -10.21
N PRO A 25 0.72 8.01 -9.39
CA PRO A 25 0.36 8.68 -8.14
C PRO A 25 -0.63 9.83 -8.32
N ALA A 26 -0.54 10.52 -9.46
CA ALA A 26 -1.45 11.63 -9.79
C ALA A 26 -2.91 11.17 -9.93
N ASP A 27 -3.12 9.93 -10.36
CA ASP A 27 -4.43 9.32 -10.56
C ASP A 27 -5.11 8.92 -9.25
N VAL A 28 -4.36 8.84 -8.15
CA VAL A 28 -4.92 8.52 -6.83
C VAL A 28 -5.74 9.72 -6.30
N ALA A 29 -6.99 9.42 -5.94
CA ALA A 29 -7.92 10.39 -5.37
C ALA A 29 -7.96 10.30 -3.84
N HIS A 30 -7.97 9.10 -3.29
CA HIS A 30 -8.18 8.83 -1.87
C HIS A 30 -7.73 7.41 -1.50
N VAL A 31 -7.33 7.20 -0.24
CA VAL A 31 -7.16 5.86 0.33
C VAL A 31 -8.46 5.46 1.05
N ASP A 32 -9.18 4.48 0.53
CA ASP A 32 -10.44 3.98 1.11
C ASP A 32 -10.17 3.19 2.40
N ARG A 33 -9.17 2.30 2.38
CA ARG A 33 -8.77 1.46 3.52
C ARG A 33 -7.28 1.15 3.44
N PHE A 34 -6.69 0.84 4.58
CA PHE A 34 -5.34 0.31 4.61
C PHE A 34 -5.13 -0.72 5.72
N TRP A 35 -4.10 -1.54 5.57
CA TRP A 35 -3.48 -2.26 6.67
C TRP A 35 -1.98 -2.00 6.60
N ALA A 36 -1.30 -2.10 7.74
CA ALA A 36 0.15 -1.96 7.80
C ALA A 36 0.68 -2.76 8.98
N TYR A 37 1.79 -3.44 8.75
CA TYR A 37 2.48 -4.26 9.73
C TYR A 37 3.98 -4.15 9.51
N GLY A 38 4.73 -4.11 10.59
CA GLY A 38 6.17 -4.24 10.51
C GLY A 38 6.76 -4.70 11.82
N ASP A 39 7.92 -5.31 11.69
CA ASP A 39 8.76 -5.80 12.76
C ASP A 39 10.20 -5.28 12.60
N MET A 40 11.19 -6.01 13.11
CA MET A 40 12.60 -5.61 13.06
C MET A 40 13.25 -5.90 11.70
N HIS A 41 12.63 -6.74 10.87
CA HIS A 41 13.19 -7.32 9.65
C HIS A 41 12.38 -6.98 8.41
N ASP A 42 11.08 -6.71 8.55
CA ASP A 42 10.23 -6.34 7.43
C ASP A 42 9.16 -5.31 7.81
N SER A 43 8.72 -4.58 6.80
CA SER A 43 7.47 -3.82 6.83
C SER A 43 6.66 -4.17 5.59
N SER A 44 5.35 -4.28 5.77
CA SER A 44 4.39 -4.53 4.71
C SER A 44 3.14 -3.70 4.95
N ALA A 45 2.52 -3.26 3.87
CA ALA A 45 1.28 -2.53 3.93
C ALA A 45 0.44 -2.78 2.69
N GLY A 46 -0.85 -2.59 2.81
CA GLY A 46 -1.76 -2.67 1.69
C GLY A 46 -2.74 -1.51 1.73
N PHE A 47 -3.03 -0.97 0.55
CA PHE A 47 -3.85 0.21 0.38
C PHE A 47 -4.94 -0.05 -0.66
N VAL A 48 -6.19 0.10 -0.25
CA VAL A 48 -7.32 0.17 -1.19
C VAL A 48 -7.43 1.62 -1.64
N LEU A 49 -7.12 1.87 -2.90
CA LEU A 49 -7.03 3.18 -3.51
C LEU A 49 -8.25 3.43 -4.39
N ARG A 50 -8.82 4.63 -4.25
CA ARG A 50 -9.80 5.16 -5.18
C ARG A 50 -9.10 6.04 -6.19
N LEU A 51 -9.27 5.74 -7.47
CA LEU A 51 -8.70 6.51 -8.57
C LEU A 51 -9.67 7.61 -9.03
N ARG A 52 -9.11 8.64 -9.67
CA ARG A 52 -9.86 9.82 -10.15
C ARG A 52 -10.89 9.51 -11.23
N ASP A 53 -10.65 8.46 -12.00
CA ASP A 53 -11.56 7.97 -13.05
C ASP A 53 -12.68 7.06 -12.50
N GLY A 54 -12.73 6.86 -11.18
CA GLY A 54 -13.72 6.04 -10.51
C GLY A 54 -13.33 4.58 -10.35
N ARG A 55 -12.21 4.13 -10.92
CA ARG A 55 -11.68 2.78 -10.67
C ARG A 55 -11.14 2.65 -9.24
N ARG A 56 -10.94 1.40 -8.83
CA ARG A 56 -10.29 1.05 -7.57
C ARG A 56 -9.12 0.12 -7.81
N ALA A 57 -8.09 0.28 -6.99
CA ALA A 57 -6.91 -0.58 -7.02
C ALA A 57 -6.51 -0.96 -5.61
N TYR A 58 -5.99 -2.16 -5.46
CA TYR A 58 -5.25 -2.58 -4.29
C TYR A 58 -3.76 -2.50 -4.61
N ALA A 59 -3.01 -1.77 -3.80
CA ALA A 59 -1.55 -1.72 -3.88
C ALA A 59 -0.96 -2.36 -2.61
N GLU A 60 -0.12 -3.36 -2.80
CA GLU A 60 0.56 -4.09 -1.72
C GLU A 60 2.05 -3.78 -1.74
N PHE A 61 2.52 -3.15 -0.66
CA PHE A 61 3.90 -2.80 -0.40
C PHE A 61 4.56 -3.87 0.48
N LEU A 62 5.77 -4.26 0.12
CA LEU A 62 6.61 -5.14 0.91
C LEU A 62 8.05 -4.60 0.93
N HIS A 63 8.65 -4.51 2.11
CA HIS A 63 9.99 -4.01 2.32
C HIS A 63 10.75 -4.92 3.28
N TRP A 64 11.96 -5.33 2.88
CA TRP A 64 12.87 -6.10 3.71
C TRP A 64 14.01 -5.22 4.24
N HIS A 65 14.15 -5.16 5.56
CA HIS A 65 15.27 -4.53 6.24
C HIS A 65 16.50 -5.44 6.16
N GLY A 66 17.21 -5.40 5.03
CA GLY A 66 18.51 -6.05 4.89
C GLY A 66 19.52 -5.44 5.87
N PHE A 67 20.23 -6.28 6.63
CA PHE A 67 21.30 -5.85 7.56
C PHE A 67 22.51 -5.20 6.85
N GLU A 68 22.59 -5.29 5.51
CA GLU A 68 23.72 -4.81 4.70
C GLU A 68 23.21 -4.02 3.47
N GLN A 69 22.65 -2.83 3.71
CA GLN A 69 22.49 -1.70 2.76
C GLN A 69 21.76 -1.88 1.41
N ASP A 70 21.34 -3.09 1.04
CA ASP A 70 20.42 -3.32 -0.08
C ASP A 70 18.99 -3.36 0.48
N GLU A 71 18.42 -2.19 0.79
CA GLU A 71 16.98 -2.05 1.02
C GLU A 71 16.25 -2.38 -0.31
N ASP A 72 15.58 -3.53 -0.35
CA ASP A 72 14.71 -3.90 -1.47
C ASP A 72 13.26 -3.76 -1.00
N PHE A 73 12.49 -2.97 -1.73
CA PHE A 73 11.04 -2.89 -1.55
C PHE A 73 10.36 -3.13 -2.87
N ARG A 74 9.15 -3.66 -2.80
CA ARG A 74 8.37 -4.02 -3.97
C ARG A 74 6.92 -3.64 -3.78
N ILE A 75 6.30 -3.28 -4.89
CA ILE A 75 4.88 -2.94 -4.95
C ILE A 75 4.25 -3.83 -6.01
N ASP A 76 3.17 -4.51 -5.64
CA ASP A 76 2.29 -5.19 -6.58
C ASP A 76 0.92 -4.52 -6.54
N VAL A 77 0.24 -4.50 -7.69
CA VAL A 77 -1.05 -3.83 -7.87
C VAL A 77 -2.05 -4.77 -8.51
N GLU A 78 -3.27 -4.75 -7.97
CA GLU A 78 -4.43 -5.39 -8.55
C GLU A 78 -5.56 -4.37 -8.72
N MET A 79 -6.22 -4.36 -9.88
CA MET A 79 -7.43 -3.57 -10.08
C MET A 79 -8.61 -4.32 -9.47
N LEU A 80 -9.41 -3.63 -8.66
CA LEU A 80 -10.52 -4.23 -7.94
C LEU A 80 -11.85 -4.05 -8.68
N GLU A 81 -12.69 -5.07 -8.61
CA GLU A 81 -14.09 -4.99 -9.03
C GLU A 81 -14.95 -4.51 -7.84
N VAL A 82 -15.73 -3.44 -8.02
CA VAL A 82 -16.72 -2.94 -7.03
C VAL A 82 -16.09 -2.50 -5.69
N ASP A 83 -16.81 -2.62 -4.57
CA ASP A 83 -16.41 -2.26 -3.20
C ASP A 83 -15.59 -3.36 -2.50
N GLU A 84 -14.88 -4.18 -3.27
CA GLU A 84 -14.13 -5.31 -2.75
C GLU A 84 -12.94 -4.86 -1.88
N VAL A 85 -12.66 -5.66 -0.87
CA VAL A 85 -11.45 -5.56 -0.07
C VAL A 85 -10.72 -6.89 -0.20
N PRO A 86 -9.43 -6.90 -0.58
CA PRO A 86 -8.68 -8.13 -0.74
C PRO A 86 -8.75 -9.00 0.51
N SER A 87 -9.05 -10.28 0.28
CA SER A 87 -9.11 -11.31 1.33
C SER A 87 -7.87 -12.21 1.38
N THR A 88 -6.98 -12.06 0.39
CA THR A 88 -5.69 -12.73 0.28
C THR A 88 -4.63 -11.69 -0.09
N PRO A 89 -3.36 -11.92 0.27
CA PRO A 89 -2.27 -11.08 -0.19
C PRO A 89 -2.06 -11.21 -1.70
N LEU A 90 -1.50 -10.18 -2.33
CA LEU A 90 -1.02 -10.29 -3.73
C LEU A 90 0.24 -11.14 -3.81
N ARG A 91 0.99 -11.21 -2.71
CA ARG A 91 2.24 -11.97 -2.60
C ARG A 91 2.12 -13.10 -1.59
N GLU A 92 2.95 -14.13 -1.73
CA GLU A 92 3.02 -15.17 -0.72
C GLU A 92 3.51 -14.58 0.62
N PRO A 93 2.75 -14.75 1.72
CA PRO A 93 3.15 -14.24 3.01
C PRO A 93 4.33 -15.05 3.55
N ILE A 94 5.18 -14.40 4.35
CA ILE A 94 6.33 -15.05 4.99
C ILE A 94 5.87 -16.19 5.92
N ASP A 95 4.75 -15.97 6.63
CA ASP A 95 4.07 -16.99 7.43
C ASP A 95 2.65 -17.24 6.88
N PRO A 96 2.42 -18.35 6.16
CA PRO A 96 1.10 -18.72 5.64
C PRO A 96 0.04 -18.98 6.72
N ALA A 97 0.43 -19.18 7.98
CA ALA A 97 -0.49 -19.38 9.10
C ALA A 97 -0.89 -18.05 9.77
N ALA A 98 -0.22 -16.95 9.45
CA ALA A 98 -0.58 -15.64 9.97
C ALA A 98 -1.91 -15.15 9.39
N PRO A 99 -2.79 -14.52 10.20
CA PRO A 99 -4.03 -13.97 9.70
C PRO A 99 -3.77 -12.84 8.71
N TRP A 100 -4.53 -12.83 7.62
CA TRP A 100 -4.48 -11.80 6.59
C TRP A 100 -5.72 -10.88 6.63
N PRO A 101 -5.56 -9.55 6.48
CA PRO A 101 -4.29 -8.85 6.53
C PRO A 101 -3.70 -8.79 7.94
N PRO A 102 -2.37 -8.67 8.09
CA PRO A 102 -1.73 -8.56 9.38
C PRO A 102 -2.21 -7.29 10.09
N GLY A 103 -2.67 -7.43 11.34
CA GLY A 103 -3.20 -6.31 12.12
C GLY A 103 -4.60 -5.82 11.71
N GLY A 104 -5.20 -6.40 10.66
CA GLY A 104 -6.52 -6.06 10.18
C GLY A 104 -6.58 -4.78 9.35
N TRP A 105 -7.73 -4.58 8.70
CA TRP A 105 -8.03 -3.36 7.94
C TRP A 105 -8.38 -2.19 8.86
N SER A 106 -8.00 -0.98 8.46
CA SER A 106 -8.35 0.29 9.09
C SER A 106 -9.03 1.22 8.08
N ASP A 107 -10.09 1.88 8.54
CA ASP A 107 -10.80 2.95 7.82
C ASP A 107 -10.29 4.37 8.22
N GLU A 108 -9.36 4.49 9.17
CA GLU A 108 -8.78 5.80 9.56
C GLU A 108 -7.71 6.25 8.55
N THR A 109 -8.12 6.83 7.42
CA THR A 109 -7.19 7.13 6.29
C THR A 109 -6.84 8.60 6.11
N LEU A 110 -7.41 9.50 6.92
CA LEU A 110 -7.25 10.96 6.78
C LEU A 110 -5.80 11.43 6.72
N HIS A 111 -4.89 10.72 7.39
CA HIS A 111 -3.48 11.07 7.42
C HIS A 111 -2.73 10.65 6.15
N LEU A 112 -3.18 9.60 5.46
CA LEU A 112 -2.66 9.17 4.15
C LEU A 112 -3.16 10.09 3.03
N ASP A 113 -4.39 10.57 3.11
CA ASP A 113 -4.90 11.57 2.16
C ASP A 113 -4.12 12.88 2.17
N ARG A 114 -3.60 13.25 3.35
CA ARG A 114 -2.73 14.41 3.46
C ARG A 114 -1.45 14.21 2.66
N LEU A 115 -0.85 13.01 2.65
CA LEU A 115 0.32 12.72 1.81
C LEU A 115 0.01 12.95 0.32
N LEU A 116 -1.15 12.51 -0.16
CA LEU A 116 -1.60 12.74 -1.55
C LEU A 116 -1.74 14.24 -1.88
N ALA A 117 -2.13 15.05 -0.91
CA ALA A 117 -2.27 16.49 -1.09
C ALA A 117 -0.91 17.22 -1.05
N TYR A 118 0.04 16.78 -0.22
CA TYR A 118 1.36 17.39 -0.09
C TYR A 118 2.31 17.05 -1.25
N GLY A 119 2.19 15.87 -1.86
CA GLY A 119 2.97 15.49 -3.05
C GLY A 119 2.61 16.24 -4.34
N ARG A 120 1.63 17.16 -4.30
CA ARG A 120 1.21 17.99 -5.45
C ARG A 120 1.74 19.43 -5.42
N GLY A 121 2.66 19.74 -4.52
CA GLY A 121 3.26 21.06 -4.42
C GLY A 121 4.58 21.16 -5.16
N ASP A 122 4.53 21.32 -6.48
CA ASP A 122 5.56 21.98 -7.30
C ASP A 122 5.05 23.35 -7.76
#